data_AF-A0A5D0T758-F1
#
_entry.id   AF-A0A5D0T758-F1
#
_cell.length_a   1.000
_cell.length_b   1.000
_cell.length_c   1.000
_cell.angle_alpha   90.00
_cell.angle_beta   90.00
_cell.angle_gamma   90.00
#
_symmetry.space_group_name_H-M   'P 1'
#
loop_
_entity.id
_entity.type
_entity.pdbx_description
1 polymer ?
#
loop_
_entity_poly.entity_id
_entity_poly.type
_entity_poly.pdbx_seq_one_letter_code
_entity_poly.pdbx_strand_id
1 'polypeptide(L)'
;MKELNVITGALRDEGGKWLTLSDRVSAIRTVADQLQLDPSAFFIGDANADIHSMAYRDFHAFLVGVLAGAVTEFEQVGGALRRIADEYDHADAVIALDLNEIYTA
;
A
#
# COMPACT_ATOMS: atom_id res chain seq x y z
N MET A 1 -28.92 7.41 6.83
CA MET A 1 -28.02 8.60 6.77
C MET A 1 -26.98 8.66 7.88
N LYS A 2 -27.30 8.83 9.19
CA LYS A 2 -26.25 9.00 10.23
C LYS A 2 -25.29 7.80 10.37
N GLU A 3 -25.81 6.57 10.35
CA GLU A 3 -24.97 5.36 10.41
C GLU A 3 -24.14 5.14 9.15
N LEU A 4 -24.68 5.47 7.97
CA LEU A 4 -23.96 5.36 6.70
C LEU A 4 -22.77 6.32 6.66
N ASN A 5 -22.96 7.58 7.09
CA ASN A 5 -21.87 8.55 7.21
C ASN A 5 -20.77 8.11 8.20
N VAL A 6 -21.12 7.36 9.25
CA VAL A 6 -20.14 6.79 10.18
C VAL A 6 -19.34 5.66 9.50
N ILE A 7 -20.00 4.84 8.70
CA ILE A 7 -19.36 3.74 7.97
C ILE A 7 -18.44 4.28 6.85
N THR A 8 -18.90 5.24 6.04
CA THR A 8 -18.06 5.83 4.98
C THR A 8 -16.89 6.62 5.55
N GLY A 9 -17.06 7.28 6.70
CA GLY A 9 -15.98 7.86 7.48
C GLY A 9 -14.93 6.83 7.92
N ALA A 10 -15.37 5.72 8.52
CA ALA A 10 -14.47 4.65 8.96
C ALA A 10 -13.71 4.00 7.79
N LEU A 11 -14.35 3.82 6.64
CA LEU A 11 -13.70 3.31 5.43
C LEU A 11 -12.63 4.27 4.89
N ARG A 12 -12.88 5.58 4.94
CA ARG A 12 -11.89 6.60 4.53
C ARG A 12 -10.70 6.65 5.48
N ASP A 13 -10.94 6.57 6.78
CA ASP A 13 -9.89 6.54 7.79
C ASP A 13 -9.02 5.30 7.64
N GLU A 14 -9.65 4.13 7.50
CA GLU A 14 -8.94 2.87 7.28
C GLU A 14 -8.16 2.90 5.96
N GLY A 15 -8.78 3.34 4.87
CA GLY A 15 -8.09 3.51 3.59
C GLY A 15 -6.89 4.47 3.67
N GLY A 16 -7.01 5.54 4.47
CA GLY A 16 -5.91 6.46 4.77
C GLY A 16 -4.73 5.80 5.48
N LYS A 17 -4.98 4.85 6.40
CA LYS A 17 -3.91 4.09 7.07
C LYS A 17 -3.14 3.23 6.08
N TRP A 18 -3.84 2.52 5.19
CA TRP A 18 -3.20 1.68 4.18
C TRP A 18 -2.32 2.49 3.22
N LEU A 19 -2.80 3.66 2.78
CA LEU A 19 -1.98 4.56 1.96
C LEU A 19 -0.75 5.08 2.71
N THR A 20 -0.91 5.46 3.98
CA THR A 20 0.21 5.89 4.83
C THR A 20 1.24 4.76 5.02
N LEU A 21 0.78 3.51 5.15
CA LEU A 21 1.66 2.35 5.21
C LEU A 21 2.38 2.12 3.88
N SER A 22 1.69 2.27 2.75
CA SER A 22 2.31 2.21 1.41
C SER A 22 3.44 3.24 1.28
N ASP A 23 3.20 4.50 1.66
CA ASP A 23 4.22 5.56 1.63
C ASP A 23 5.44 5.22 2.49
N ARG A 24 5.21 4.70 3.71
CA ARG A 24 6.28 4.30 4.63
C ARG A 24 7.10 3.15 4.06
N VAL A 25 6.45 2.12 3.52
CA VAL A 25 7.14 0.98 2.90
C VAL A 25 7.89 1.44 1.64
N SER A 26 7.34 2.38 0.89
CA SER A 26 8.02 2.96 -0.28
C SER A 26 9.34 3.62 0.11
N ALA A 27 9.36 4.41 1.19
CA ALA A 27 10.59 5.00 1.71
C ALA A 27 11.60 3.92 2.15
N ILE A 28 11.14 2.87 2.84
CA ILE A 28 12.01 1.74 3.25
C ILE A 28 12.57 1.01 2.03
N ARG A 29 11.75 0.76 1.02
CA ARG A 29 12.17 0.14 -0.24
C ARG A 29 13.26 0.96 -0.91
N THR A 30 13.10 2.27 -1.02
CA THR A 30 14.10 3.16 -1.62
C THR A 30 15.44 3.06 -0.92
N VAL A 31 15.45 3.02 0.42
CA VAL A 31 16.68 2.84 1.19
C VAL A 31 17.25 1.42 1.00
N ALA A 32 16.41 0.39 1.03
CA ALA A 32 16.82 -0.99 0.85
C ALA A 32 17.45 -1.23 -0.54
N ASP A 33 16.90 -0.62 -1.59
CA ASP A 33 17.40 -0.73 -2.97
C ASP A 33 18.84 -0.19 -3.10
N GLN A 34 19.21 0.78 -2.27
CA GLN A 34 20.56 1.37 -2.22
C GLN A 34 21.57 0.54 -1.41
N LEU A 35 21.13 -0.49 -0.68
CA LEU A 35 22.02 -1.39 0.05
C LEU A 35 22.65 -2.39 -0.92
N GLN A 36 23.55 -1.91 -1.76
CA GLN A 36 24.35 -2.74 -2.65
C GLN A 36 25.76 -2.87 -2.09
N LEU A 37 26.27 -4.10 -2.09
CA LEU A 37 27.63 -4.42 -1.67
C LEU A 37 28.37 -5.02 -2.85
N ASP A 38 29.53 -4.46 -3.16
CA ASP A 38 30.44 -5.03 -4.15
C ASP A 38 30.99 -6.39 -3.68
N PRO A 39 31.36 -7.30 -4.60
CA PRO A 39 31.92 -8.61 -4.24
C PRO A 39 33.13 -8.53 -3.30
N SER A 40 33.91 -7.45 -3.38
CA SER A 40 35.05 -7.18 -2.49
C SER A 40 34.66 -7.07 -1.01
N ALA A 41 33.43 -6.67 -0.70
CA ALA A 41 32.93 -6.61 0.68
C ALA A 41 32.77 -7.99 1.33
N PHE A 42 32.75 -9.06 0.52
CA PHE A 42 32.61 -10.44 0.97
C PHE A 42 33.95 -11.19 1.05
N PHE A 43 35.06 -10.51 0.74
CA PHE A 43 36.38 -11.12 0.82
C PHE A 43 36.87 -11.19 2.28
N ILE A 44 36.81 -12.38 2.87
CA ILE A 44 37.27 -12.67 4.23
C ILE A 44 38.61 -13.46 4.26
N GLY A 45 39.33 -13.47 3.13
CA GLY A 45 40.57 -14.24 2.97
C GLY A 45 40.36 -15.67 2.45
N ASP A 46 39.16 -16.02 1.98
CA ASP A 46 38.86 -17.28 1.30
C ASP A 46 38.42 -17.07 -0.16
N ALA A 47 38.34 -18.16 -0.92
CA ALA A 47 37.94 -18.14 -2.33
C ALA A 47 36.41 -18.14 -2.53
N ASN A 48 35.60 -18.02 -1.46
CA ASN A 48 34.14 -18.12 -1.53
C ASN A 48 33.44 -16.76 -1.60
N ALA A 49 34.19 -15.66 -1.68
CA ALA A 49 33.66 -14.30 -1.77
C ALA A 49 32.56 -14.14 -2.85
N ASP A 50 32.74 -14.79 -4.00
CA ASP A 50 31.75 -14.77 -5.10
C ASP A 50 30.44 -15.45 -4.71
N ILE A 51 30.50 -16.59 -4.01
CA ILE A 51 29.31 -17.33 -3.54
C ILE A 51 28.54 -16.48 -2.51
N HIS A 52 29.27 -15.85 -1.57
CA HIS A 52 28.67 -14.98 -0.58
C HIS A 52 28.04 -13.72 -1.19
N SER A 53 28.73 -13.11 -2.16
CA SER A 53 28.21 -11.95 -2.90
C SER A 53 26.94 -12.31 -3.69
N MET A 54 26.92 -13.47 -4.35
CA MET A 54 25.73 -13.97 -5.02
C MET A 54 24.56 -14.18 -4.06
N ALA A 55 24.78 -14.88 -2.94
CA ALA A 55 23.74 -15.15 -1.96
C ALA A 55 23.16 -13.85 -1.37
N TYR A 56 24.02 -12.86 -1.10
CA TYR A 56 23.57 -11.55 -0.66
C TYR A 56 22.70 -10.86 -1.71
N ARG A 57 23.14 -10.83 -2.98
CA ARG A 57 22.40 -10.18 -4.06
C ARG A 57 21.04 -10.84 -4.30
N ASP A 58 20.96 -12.16 -4.23
CA ASP A 58 19.70 -12.89 -4.40
C ASP A 58 18.72 -12.55 -3.25
N PHE A 59 19.22 -12.48 -2.02
CA PHE A 59 18.41 -12.08 -0.87
C PHE A 59 18.01 -10.60 -0.94
N HIS A 60 18.92 -9.71 -1.35
CA HIS A 60 18.65 -8.29 -1.57
C HIS A 60 17.54 -8.09 -2.60
N ALA A 61 17.62 -8.77 -3.75
CA ALA A 61 16.61 -8.73 -4.79
C ALA A 61 15.26 -9.24 -4.29
N PHE A 62 15.25 -10.35 -3.54
CA PHE A 62 14.04 -10.86 -2.91
C PHE A 62 13.42 -9.84 -1.94
N LEU A 63 14.21 -9.25 -1.04
CA LEU A 63 13.74 -8.26 -0.07
C LEU A 63 13.14 -7.03 -0.76
N VAL A 64 13.85 -6.46 -1.74
CA VAL A 64 13.36 -5.31 -2.52
C VAL A 64 12.07 -5.66 -3.28
N GLY A 65 11.99 -6.88 -3.82
CA GLY A 65 10.79 -7.39 -4.49
C GLY A 65 9.58 -7.47 -3.56
N VAL A 66 9.75 -8.03 -2.35
CA VAL A 66 8.69 -8.09 -1.33
C VAL A 66 8.22 -6.69 -0.94
N LEU A 67 9.15 -5.77 -0.71
CA LEU A 67 8.81 -4.38 -0.36
C LEU A 67 8.06 -3.68 -1.50
N ALA A 68 8.43 -3.93 -2.76
CA ALA A 68 7.70 -3.42 -3.92
C ALA A 68 6.26 -3.96 -4.01
N GLY A 69 6.09 -5.26 -3.72
CA GLY A 69 4.77 -5.88 -3.63
C GLY A 69 3.92 -5.24 -2.54
N ALA A 70 4.48 -5.06 -1.34
CA ALA A 70 3.78 -4.45 -0.22
C ALA A 70 3.33 -3.01 -0.50
N VAL A 71 4.17 -2.17 -1.14
CA VAL A 71 3.76 -0.82 -1.58
C VAL A 71 2.51 -0.90 -2.46
N THR A 72 2.55 -1.78 -3.47
CA THR A 72 1.49 -1.94 -4.46
C THR A 72 0.19 -2.43 -3.81
N GLU A 73 0.26 -3.48 -2.99
CA GLU A 73 -0.91 -4.06 -2.34
C GLU A 73 -1.54 -3.09 -1.34
N PHE A 74 -0.74 -2.38 -0.55
CA PHE A 74 -1.26 -1.39 0.40
C PHE A 74 -1.92 -0.21 -0.30
N GLU A 75 -1.37 0.25 -1.42
CA GLU A 75 -1.98 1.27 -2.25
C GLU A 75 -3.33 0.80 -2.81
N GLN A 76 -3.39 -0.43 -3.32
CA GLN A 76 -4.63 -1.03 -3.84
C GLN A 76 -5.71 -1.17 -2.76
N VAL A 77 -5.36 -1.66 -1.57
CA VAL A 77 -6.31 -1.78 -0.45
C VAL A 77 -6.82 -0.41 -0.04
N GLY A 78 -5.93 0.55 0.17
CA GLY A 78 -6.31 1.92 0.54
C GLY A 78 -7.19 2.61 -0.50
N GLY A 79 -6.85 2.44 -1.78
CA GLY A 79 -7.63 2.95 -2.90
C GLY A 79 -9.01 2.29 -3.02
N ALA A 80 -9.10 0.98 -2.83
CA ALA A 80 -10.36 0.24 -2.87
C ALA A 80 -11.31 0.70 -1.77
N LEU A 81 -10.83 0.83 -0.52
CA LEU A 81 -11.64 1.28 0.61
C LEU A 81 -12.21 2.69 0.40
N ARG A 82 -11.42 3.60 -0.17
CA ARG A 82 -11.89 4.96 -0.51
C ARG A 82 -12.95 4.94 -1.61
N ARG A 83 -12.74 4.17 -2.68
CA ARG A 83 -13.74 4.02 -3.76
C ARG A 83 -15.05 3.44 -3.24
N ILE A 84 -15.00 2.47 -2.34
CA ILE A 84 -16.19 1.90 -1.71
C ILE A 84 -16.94 2.99 -0.91
N ALA A 85 -16.22 3.81 -0.13
CA ALA A 85 -16.84 4.91 0.62
C ALA A 85 -17.50 5.94 -0.32
N ASP A 86 -16.86 6.28 -1.43
CA ASP A 86 -17.39 7.24 -2.41
C ASP A 86 -18.65 6.69 -3.11
N GLU A 87 -18.69 5.40 -3.44
CA GLU A 87 -19.86 4.75 -4.02
C GLU A 87 -21.05 4.74 -3.04
N TYR A 88 -20.81 4.47 -1.75
CA TYR A 88 -21.86 4.51 -0.74
C TYR A 88 -22.46 5.92 -0.60
N ASP A 89 -21.62 6.96 -0.56
CA ASP A 89 -22.10 8.35 -0.47
C ASP A 89 -22.87 8.75 -1.75
N HIS A 90 -22.43 8.28 -2.93
CA HIS A 90 -23.15 8.52 -4.18
C HIS A 90 -24.54 7.89 -4.17
N ALA A 91 -24.65 6.62 -3.74
CA ALA A 91 -25.92 5.92 -3.64
C ALA A 91 -26.88 6.60 -2.66
N ASP A 92 -26.40 7.07 -1.50
CA ASP A 92 -27.23 7.80 -0.52
C ASP A 92 -27.76 9.12 -1.10
N ALA A 93 -26.92 9.84 -1.85
CA ALA A 93 -27.31 11.09 -2.51
C ALA A 93 -28.42 10.87 -3.55
N VAL A 94 -28.34 9.79 -4.33
CA VAL A 94 -29.37 9.44 -5.33
C VAL A 94 -30.69 9.08 -4.63
N ILE A 95 -30.64 8.25 -3.58
CA ILE A 95 -31.84 7.85 -2.82
C ILE A 95 -32.50 9.07 -2.16
N ALA A 96 -31.70 9.98 -1.59
CA ALA A 96 -32.21 11.19 -0.95
C ALA A 96 -32.90 12.13 -1.96
N LEU A 97 -32.40 12.21 -3.19
CA LEU A 97 -33.00 13.02 -4.26
C LEU A 97 -34.37 12.45 -4.67
N ASP A 98 -34.44 11.14 -4.88
CA ASP A 98 -35.66 10.42 -5.29
C ASP A 98 -36.76 10.50 -4.21
N LEU A 99 -36.39 10.34 -2.93
CA LEU A 99 -37.33 10.52 -1.82
C LEU A 99 -37.88 11.94 -1.72
N ASN A 100 -37.06 12.96 -1.95
CA ASN A 100 -37.53 14.35 -1.94
C ASN A 100 -38.51 14.61 -3.08
N GLU A 101 -38.25 14.11 -4.30
CA GLU A 101 -39.19 14.25 -5.42
C GLU A 101 -40.54 13.57 -5.12
N ILE A 102 -40.53 12.39 -4.49
CA ILE A 102 -41.76 11.67 -4.12
C ILE A 102 -42.54 12.38 -3.01
N TYR A 103 -41.87 12.93 -2.00
CA TYR A 103 -42.53 13.53 -0.83
C TYR A 103 -42.86 15.03 -0.97
N THR A 104 -42.35 15.71 -2.00
CA THR A 104 -42.71 17.11 -2.31
C THR A 104 -43.75 17.27 -3.43
N ALA A 105 -44.20 16.16 -4.04
CA ALA A 105 -45.32 16.11 -4.99
C ALA A 105 -46.67 15.92 -4.28
#